data_AF-A0A815EPV3-F1
#
_entry.id   AF-A0A815EPV3-F1
#
_cell.length_a   1.000
_cell.length_b   1.000
_cell.length_c   1.000
_cell.angle_alpha   90.00
_cell.angle_beta   90.00
_cell.angle_gamma   90.00
#
_symmetry.space_group_name_H-M   'P 1'
#
loop_
_entity.id
_entity.type
_entity.pdbx_description
1 polymer ?
#
loop_
_entity_poly.entity_id
_entity_poly.type
_entity_poly.pdbx_seq_one_letter_code
_entity_poly.pdbx_strand_id
1 'polypeptide(L)'
;MVTLLSSVAWTSNVALALGSVFCIRTIAIFPLDNLQTGSTYCLICGPGRYCPDPAGLPVLCAPGSAQVNLGSVQCELCKDGAYADKPGMAVCISCPPGYACSSTTREGLPCPTNRFGGQSKCVDNGESMIG
;
A
#
# COMPACT_ATOMS: atom_id res chain seq x y z
N MET A 1 26.07 -12.58 34.98
CA MET A 1 25.90 -11.14 35.23
C MET A 1 25.97 -10.44 33.87
N VAL A 2 24.94 -9.68 33.53
CA VAL A 2 24.59 -9.02 32.23
C VAL A 2 25.67 -7.97 31.87
N THR A 3 26.07 -7.73 30.60
CA THR A 3 25.43 -6.73 29.71
C THR A 3 25.94 -6.71 28.23
N LEU A 4 24.96 -6.56 27.33
CA LEU A 4 24.92 -5.77 26.07
C LEU A 4 25.23 -6.43 24.71
N LEU A 5 24.12 -6.79 24.07
CA LEU A 5 23.84 -6.96 22.64
C LEU A 5 24.59 -5.96 21.74
N SER A 6 25.50 -6.44 20.91
CA SER A 6 25.89 -5.73 19.69
C SER A 6 26.55 -6.73 18.74
N SER A 7 26.28 -6.56 17.44
CA SER A 7 26.86 -7.37 16.37
C SER A 7 26.19 -8.72 16.15
N VAL A 8 24.88 -8.70 15.91
CA VAL A 8 24.33 -9.63 14.91
C VAL A 8 25.00 -9.25 13.59
N ALA A 9 26.19 -9.81 13.35
CA ALA A 9 26.88 -9.74 12.10
C ALA A 9 26.03 -10.55 11.11
N TRP A 10 25.16 -9.84 10.38
CA TRP A 10 24.41 -10.41 9.27
C TRP A 10 25.41 -10.71 8.13
N THR A 11 26.14 -11.82 8.25
CA THR A 11 26.84 -12.50 7.15
C THR A 11 25.86 -13.30 6.28
N SER A 12 24.63 -12.79 6.13
CA SER A 12 23.60 -13.44 5.34
C SER A 12 23.72 -13.00 3.90
N ASN A 13 24.41 -13.82 3.10
CA ASN A 13 24.02 -14.13 1.74
C ASN A 13 22.57 -14.69 1.73
N VAL A 14 21.62 -13.84 2.09
CA VAL A 14 20.20 -14.08 1.89
C VAL A 14 19.71 -12.83 1.21
N ALA A 15 19.74 -12.85 -0.12
CA ALA A 15 18.80 -12.05 -0.89
C ALA A 15 17.42 -12.59 -0.50
N LEU A 16 16.89 -12.13 0.62
CA LEU A 16 15.51 -12.38 0.98
C LEU A 16 14.71 -11.77 -0.17
N ALA A 17 14.05 -12.61 -0.94
CA ALA A 17 13.08 -12.21 -1.95
C ALA A 17 11.86 -11.60 -1.23
N LEU A 18 12.05 -10.45 -0.61
CA LEU A 18 10.99 -9.63 -0.05
C LEU A 18 10.78 -8.56 -1.11
N GLY A 19 9.76 -8.71 -1.97
CA GLY A 19 9.46 -7.74 -3.03
C GLY A 19 8.91 -6.42 -2.46
N SER A 20 9.70 -5.76 -1.63
CA SER A 20 9.31 -4.60 -0.85
C SER A 20 10.28 -3.43 -1.06
N VAL A 21 11.35 -3.66 -1.83
CA VAL A 21 12.50 -2.76 -1.88
C VAL A 21 12.99 -2.62 -3.31
N PHE A 22 13.05 -1.39 -3.83
CA PHE A 22 13.62 -1.06 -5.12
C PHE A 22 15.11 -0.71 -4.97
N CYS A 23 15.99 -1.46 -5.63
CA CYS A 23 17.42 -1.30 -5.60
C CYS A 23 17.95 -0.60 -6.84
N ILE A 24 18.61 0.54 -6.66
CA ILE A 24 19.35 1.23 -7.72
C ILE A 24 20.83 0.90 -7.64
N ARG A 25 21.45 0.75 -8.82
CA ARG A 25 22.90 0.84 -9.00
C ARG A 25 23.21 2.29 -9.36
N THR A 26 24.11 2.93 -8.63
CA THR A 26 24.33 4.38 -8.73
C THR A 26 24.77 4.85 -10.13
N ILE A 27 24.08 5.88 -10.63
CA ILE A 27 24.66 7.02 -11.36
C ILE A 27 24.38 8.25 -10.48
N ALA A 28 25.36 9.14 -10.34
CA ALA A 28 25.48 10.20 -9.34
C ALA A 28 24.39 11.30 -9.36
N ILE A 29 23.29 11.17 -8.60
CA ILE A 29 22.26 12.24 -8.49
C ILE A 29 21.71 12.52 -7.08
N PHE A 30 22.23 11.93 -6.00
CA PHE A 30 21.92 12.39 -4.62
C PHE A 30 23.17 13.01 -3.97
N PRO A 31 23.13 14.28 -3.51
CA PRO A 31 24.34 15.02 -3.16
C PRO A 31 24.87 14.83 -1.72
N LEU A 32 24.49 13.77 -0.98
CA LEU A 32 24.79 13.72 0.48
C LEU A 32 25.32 12.41 1.08
N ASP A 33 25.76 11.41 0.31
CA ASP A 33 26.39 10.21 0.92
C ASP A 33 27.70 9.81 0.22
N ASN A 34 28.70 9.52 1.05
CA ASN A 34 30.11 9.29 0.69
C ASN A 34 30.28 8.04 -0.21
N LEU A 35 31.01 8.23 -1.31
CA LEU A 35 31.09 7.39 -2.51
C LEU A 35 31.71 6.01 -2.26
N GLN A 36 30.92 4.94 -2.36
CA GLN A 36 31.42 3.59 -2.67
C GLN A 36 30.89 3.15 -4.05
N THR A 37 31.79 3.15 -5.03
CA THR A 37 31.59 2.63 -6.38
C THR A 37 31.25 1.14 -6.29
N GLY A 38 30.01 0.77 -6.65
CA GLY A 38 29.51 -0.61 -6.58
C GLY A 38 28.48 -0.89 -5.49
N SER A 39 28.16 0.08 -4.63
CA SER A 39 27.11 -0.07 -3.62
C SER A 39 25.72 -0.08 -4.27
N THR A 40 24.99 -1.16 -4.02
CA THR A 40 23.56 -1.27 -4.39
C THR A 40 22.75 -0.58 -3.29
N TYR A 41 22.08 0.53 -3.63
CA TYR A 41 21.22 1.23 -2.68
C TYR A 41 19.79 0.77 -2.86
N CYS A 42 19.21 0.21 -1.81
CA CYS A 42 17.87 -0.32 -1.81
C CYS A 42 16.93 0.62 -1.05
N LEU A 43 15.96 1.18 -1.77
CA LEU A 43 14.94 2.10 -1.31
C LEU A 43 13.64 1.34 -1.04
N ILE A 44 13.10 1.51 0.16
CA ILE A 44 11.80 0.93 0.53
C ILE A 44 10.69 1.73 -0.15
N CYS A 45 9.70 1.03 -0.70
CA CYS A 45 8.62 1.68 -1.42
C CYS A 45 7.64 2.33 -0.44
N GLY A 46 7.42 3.63 -0.64
CA GLY A 46 6.56 4.44 0.23
C GLY A 46 5.08 4.10 0.11
N PRO A 47 4.24 4.61 1.03
CA PRO A 47 2.79 4.42 0.96
C PRO A 47 2.21 4.92 -0.37
N GLY A 48 1.13 4.28 -0.80
CA GLY A 48 0.50 4.49 -2.12
C GLY A 48 1.25 3.85 -3.28
N ARG A 49 2.37 3.16 -3.02
CA ARG A 49 3.17 2.48 -4.03
C ARG A 49 3.55 1.08 -3.58
N TYR A 50 3.81 0.23 -4.55
CA TYR A 50 4.30 -1.13 -4.33
C TYR A 50 5.42 -1.44 -5.31
N CYS A 51 6.25 -2.40 -4.95
CA CYS A 51 7.43 -2.77 -5.72
C CYS A 51 7.42 -4.27 -5.99
N PRO A 52 6.81 -4.70 -7.11
CA PRO A 52 6.71 -6.13 -7.41
C PRO A 52 8.09 -6.75 -7.64
N ASP A 53 9.02 -5.96 -8.19
CA ASP A 53 10.38 -6.36 -8.50
C ASP A 53 11.39 -5.45 -7.81
N PRO A 54 12.45 -6.02 -7.21
CA PRO A 54 13.49 -5.21 -6.57
C PRO A 54 14.36 -4.44 -7.56
N ALA A 55 14.33 -4.79 -8.84
CA ALA A 55 14.97 -4.01 -9.91
C ALA A 55 13.99 -3.05 -10.62
N GLY A 56 12.69 -3.11 -10.28
CA GLY A 56 11.62 -2.38 -10.94
C GLY A 56 11.24 -1.08 -10.22
N LEU A 57 10.89 -0.04 -10.98
CA LEU A 57 10.45 1.23 -10.41
C LEU A 57 9.18 1.05 -9.55
N PRO A 58 9.01 1.84 -8.47
CA PRO A 58 7.80 1.79 -7.65
C PRO A 58 6.52 2.08 -8.44
N VAL A 59 5.59 1.14 -8.40
CA VAL A 59 4.32 1.20 -9.11
C VAL A 59 3.26 1.84 -8.20
N LEU A 60 2.46 2.75 -8.75
CA LEU A 60 1.33 3.36 -8.03
C LEU A 60 0.22 2.34 -7.83
N CYS A 61 -0.44 2.36 -6.67
CA CYS A 61 -1.67 1.60 -6.49
C CYS A 61 -2.73 2.05 -7.50
N ALA A 62 -3.39 1.10 -8.15
CA ALA A 62 -4.51 1.40 -9.04
C ALA A 62 -5.73 1.87 -8.23
N PRO A 63 -6.66 2.64 -8.83
CA PRO A 63 -7.96 2.91 -8.22
C PRO A 63 -8.62 1.61 -7.75
N GLY A 64 -9.30 1.63 -6.61
CA GLY A 64 -9.78 0.41 -5.95
C GLY A 64 -8.80 -0.23 -4.98
N SER A 65 -7.56 0.24 -4.94
CA SER A 65 -6.53 -0.28 -4.04
C SER A 65 -5.75 0.84 -3.36
N ALA A 66 -5.24 0.54 -2.16
CA ALA A 66 -4.40 1.43 -1.40
C ALA A 66 -3.28 0.65 -0.72
N GLN A 67 -2.23 1.36 -0.30
CA GLN A 67 -1.16 0.75 0.48
C GLN A 67 -0.64 1.71 1.53
N VAL A 68 -0.87 1.40 2.79
CA VAL A 68 -0.41 2.21 3.93
C VAL A 68 0.97 1.75 4.40
N ASN A 69 1.27 0.47 4.20
CA ASN A 69 2.50 -0.14 4.68
C ASN A 69 3.67 0.20 3.77
N LEU A 70 4.83 0.39 4.40
CA LEU A 70 6.09 0.56 3.70
C LEU A 70 6.57 -0.77 3.15
N GLY A 71 7.12 -0.73 1.95
CA GLY A 71 7.70 -1.87 1.29
C GLY A 71 6.69 -2.97 1.05
N SER A 72 5.67 -2.68 0.25
CA SER A 72 4.73 -3.72 -0.16
C SER A 72 5.03 -4.23 -1.56
N VAL A 73 4.79 -5.53 -1.76
CA VAL A 73 4.85 -6.25 -3.04
C VAL A 73 3.62 -6.00 -3.90
N GLN A 74 2.53 -5.54 -3.28
CA GLN A 74 1.25 -5.30 -3.93
C GLN A 74 0.43 -4.26 -3.16
N CYS A 75 -0.57 -3.69 -3.83
CA CYS A 75 -1.57 -2.88 -3.14
C CYS A 75 -2.68 -3.74 -2.55
N GLU A 76 -3.21 -3.32 -1.42
CA GLU A 76 -4.36 -3.95 -0.80
C GLU A 76 -5.63 -3.38 -1.43
N LEU A 77 -6.56 -4.25 -1.82
CA LEU A 77 -7.86 -3.83 -2.31
C LEU A 77 -8.65 -3.17 -1.18
N CYS A 78 -9.38 -2.11 -1.53
CA CYS A 78 -10.31 -1.50 -0.60
C CYS A 78 -11.43 -2.48 -0.27
N LYS A 79 -11.65 -2.70 1.04
CA LYS A 79 -12.76 -3.50 1.55
C LYS A 79 -14.09 -2.86 1.17
N ASP A 80 -15.15 -3.66 1.19
CA ASP A 80 -16.51 -3.17 0.98
C ASP A 80 -16.82 -2.00 1.92
N GLY A 81 -17.39 -0.94 1.35
CA GLY A 81 -17.62 0.30 2.08
C GLY A 81 -16.43 1.24 2.17
N ALA A 82 -15.32 0.95 1.47
CA ALA A 82 -14.23 1.89 1.27
C ALA A 82 -13.83 1.98 -0.20
N TYR A 83 -13.30 3.13 -0.60
CA TYR A 83 -12.92 3.42 -1.97
C TYR A 83 -11.58 4.14 -2.07
N ALA A 84 -10.90 3.96 -3.19
CA ALA A 84 -9.73 4.70 -3.62
C ALA A 84 -9.96 5.14 -5.08
N ASP A 85 -10.36 6.39 -5.27
CA ASP A 85 -10.69 6.95 -6.58
C ASP A 85 -9.47 7.38 -7.39
N LYS A 86 -8.32 7.54 -6.72
CA LYS A 86 -7.09 8.03 -7.33
C LYS A 86 -5.99 6.99 -7.31
N PRO A 87 -5.15 6.94 -8.35
CA PRO A 87 -3.95 6.13 -8.30
C PRO A 87 -2.99 6.68 -7.25
N GLY A 88 -2.27 5.78 -6.58
CA GLY A 88 -1.29 6.16 -5.57
C GLY A 88 -1.86 6.46 -4.19
N MET A 89 -3.09 6.03 -3.89
CA MET A 89 -3.67 6.26 -2.57
C MET A 89 -3.01 5.40 -1.51
N ALA A 90 -2.65 6.04 -0.38
CA ALA A 90 -2.07 5.37 0.77
C ALA A 90 -3.11 4.64 1.62
N VAL A 91 -4.35 5.14 1.65
CA VAL A 91 -5.42 4.63 2.52
C VAL A 91 -6.72 4.64 1.74
N CYS A 92 -7.55 3.61 1.93
CA CYS A 92 -8.92 3.60 1.39
C CYS A 92 -9.82 4.53 2.21
N ILE A 93 -10.62 5.34 1.53
CA ILE A 93 -11.54 6.29 2.15
C ILE A 93 -12.88 5.59 2.40
N SER A 94 -13.43 5.70 3.61
CA SER A 94 -14.73 5.14 3.92
C SER A 94 -15.85 5.80 3.12
N CYS A 95 -16.76 4.98 2.60
CA CYS A 95 -17.95 5.43 1.91
C CYS A 95 -18.89 6.13 2.91
N PRO A 96 -19.38 7.34 2.60
CA PRO A 96 -20.29 8.05 3.47
C PRO A 96 -21.60 7.29 3.69
N PRO A 97 -22.20 7.37 4.90
CA PRO A 97 -23.47 6.72 5.19
C PRO A 97 -24.57 7.26 4.27
N GLY A 98 -25.48 6.38 3.86
CA GLY A 98 -26.56 6.71 2.91
C GLY A 98 -26.16 6.69 1.44
N TYR A 99 -24.88 6.42 1.12
CA TYR A 99 -24.39 6.23 -0.24
C TYR A 99 -23.80 4.84 -0.42
N ALA A 100 -23.84 4.34 -1.66
CA ALA A 100 -23.14 3.14 -2.09
C ALA A 100 -21.97 3.52 -3.00
N CYS A 101 -20.74 3.18 -2.60
CA CYS A 101 -19.52 3.56 -3.33
C CYS A 101 -18.79 2.32 -3.82
N SER A 102 -18.49 2.25 -5.12
CA SER A 102 -17.57 1.24 -5.63
C SER A 102 -16.14 1.50 -5.11
N SER A 103 -15.32 0.46 -5.00
CA SER A 103 -13.92 0.59 -4.57
C SER A 103 -13.14 1.60 -5.42
N THR A 104 -13.52 1.83 -6.67
CA THR A 104 -12.86 2.75 -7.61
C THR A 104 -13.45 4.15 -7.67
N THR A 105 -14.56 4.43 -6.97
CA THR A 105 -15.38 5.62 -7.26
C THR A 105 -15.78 6.35 -5.99
N ARG A 106 -15.50 7.65 -5.96
CA ARG A 106 -15.87 8.56 -4.86
C ARG A 106 -17.32 9.03 -4.92
N GLU A 107 -17.87 9.17 -6.13
CA GLU A 107 -19.28 9.50 -6.34
C GLU A 107 -20.12 8.26 -6.10
N GLY A 108 -20.48 8.06 -4.83
CA GLY A 108 -21.41 7.02 -4.44
C GLY A 108 -22.81 7.31 -4.95
N LEU A 109 -23.56 6.26 -5.28
CA LEU A 109 -24.98 6.37 -5.61
C LEU A 109 -25.77 6.57 -4.31
N PRO A 110 -26.64 7.59 -4.20
CA PRO A 110 -27.49 7.74 -3.03
C PRO A 110 -28.44 6.55 -2.90
N CYS A 111 -28.57 6.02 -1.69
CA CYS A 111 -29.46 4.90 -1.43
C CYS A 111 -30.92 5.36 -1.36
N PRO A 112 -31.86 4.58 -1.93
CA PRO A 112 -33.29 4.86 -1.82
C PRO A 112 -33.76 4.75 -0.36
N THR A 113 -34.93 5.34 -0.07
CA THR A 113 -35.52 5.35 1.27
C THR A 113 -35.65 3.93 1.84
N ASN A 114 -35.34 3.76 3.13
CA ASN A 114 -35.32 2.48 3.87
C ASN A 114 -34.15 1.53 3.56
N ARG A 115 -33.09 2.00 2.89
CA ARG A 115 -31.82 1.28 2.74
C ARG A 115 -30.67 1.97 3.46
N PHE A 116 -29.67 1.18 3.84
CA PHE A 116 -28.43 1.68 4.43
C PHE A 116 -27.31 1.75 3.40
N GLY A 117 -26.54 2.83 3.47
CA GLY A 117 -25.28 3.01 2.72
C GLY A 117 -24.06 2.81 3.62
N GLY A 118 -22.87 3.10 3.08
CA GLY A 118 -21.59 2.80 3.72
C GLY A 118 -20.96 1.48 3.27
N GLN A 119 -21.44 0.92 2.15
CA GLN A 119 -20.96 -0.31 1.52
C GLN A 119 -20.80 -0.12 0.00
N SER A 120 -20.35 -1.16 -0.71
CA SER A 120 -20.28 -1.16 -2.18
C SER A 120 -21.65 -1.13 -2.85
N LYS A 121 -22.71 -1.52 -2.13
CA LYS A 121 -24.10 -1.51 -2.56
C LYS A 121 -25.01 -1.03 -1.42
N CYS A 122 -26.23 -0.62 -1.75
CA CYS A 122 -27.25 -0.29 -0.77
C CYS A 122 -27.86 -1.56 -0.19
N VAL A 123 -27.67 -1.79 1.10
CA VAL A 123 -28.20 -2.96 1.82
C VAL A 123 -29.53 -2.64 2.49
N ASP A 124 -30.45 -3.60 2.48
CA ASP A 124 -31.71 -3.52 3.21
C ASP A 124 -31.49 -3.85 4.69
N ASN A 125 -32.46 -3.50 5.54
CA ASN A 125 -32.43 -3.73 7.00
C ASN A 125 -32.17 -5.19 7.45
N GLY A 126 -32.22 -6.17 6.54
CA GLY A 126 -32.03 -7.60 6.82
C GLY A 126 -30.67 -8.21 6.46
N GLU A 127 -29.76 -7.49 5.77
CA GLU A 127 -28.57 -8.10 5.14
C GLU A 127 -27.23 -7.75 5.79
N SER A 128 -27.22 -6.94 6.86
CA SER A 128 -25.99 -6.43 7.48
C SER A 128 -25.24 -7.41 8.41
N MET A 129 -25.42 -8.73 8.26
CA MET A 129 -24.92 -9.73 9.23
C MET A 129 -24.23 -10.96 8.62
N ILE A 130 -23.66 -10.89 7.41
CA ILE A 130 -22.69 -11.90 6.98
C ILE A 130 -21.35 -11.22 6.66
N GLY A 131 -20.36 -11.55 7.47
CA GLY A 131 -19.02 -10.97 7.49
C GLY A 131 -18.07 -11.55 6.46
#